data_AF-A0A852H2I1-F1
#
_entry.id   AF-A0A852H2I1-F1
#
_cell.length_a   1.000
_cell.length_b   1.000
_cell.length_c   1.000
_cell.angle_alpha   90.00
_cell.angle_beta   90.00
_cell.angle_gamma   90.00
#
_symmetry.space_group_name_H-M   'P 1'
#
loop_
_entity.id
_entity.type
_entity.pdbx_description
1 polymer ?
#
loop_
_entity_poly.entity_id
_entity_poly.type
_entity_poly.pdbx_seq_one_letter_code
_entity_poly.pdbx_strand_id
1 'polypeptide(L)'
;FYFRNKHRPFLLFVSLLHVHTPLITTEKFQGRSRHGLYGDNVEEMDWMVGKLLDAIDKEGLKNATFIYFASDHGGSLEAHRGNAQFGGWNGIYKGGKGMGGWEGGIRVPGIVRWPGVLPAGTVIHELTSLMDIFPTVVHLAGGAVPQDRVIDGRPLLPLLQGTVQRSGHEFMFHYCGAFLHAVRWHQKDSGTTWKAHYATPVFQPEASGGCFGRGICPCFGDGVTHHDPPLLFDLSKDPSEANPLSADTEPL
;
A
#
# COMPACT_ATOMS: atom_id res chain seq x y z
N PHE A 1 -8.24 24.23 -8.29
CA PHE A 1 -7.36 23.81 -9.40
C PHE A 1 -8.17 23.43 -10.63
N TYR A 2 -9.16 22.52 -10.52
CA TYR A 2 -9.99 22.05 -11.63
C TYR A 2 -10.60 23.15 -12.51
N PHE A 3 -11.28 24.14 -11.91
CA PHE A 3 -11.90 25.25 -12.64
C PHE A 3 -10.97 25.95 -13.65
N ARG A 4 -9.70 26.17 -13.28
CA ARG A 4 -8.70 26.84 -14.13
C ARG A 4 -8.14 25.94 -15.23
N ASN A 5 -8.38 24.63 -15.16
CA ASN A 5 -7.77 23.64 -16.06
C ASN A 5 -8.81 22.78 -16.80
N LYS A 6 -10.12 22.99 -16.62
CA LYS A 6 -11.16 22.11 -17.18
C LYS A 6 -11.20 21.98 -18.71
N HIS A 7 -10.51 22.85 -19.42
CA HIS A 7 -10.40 22.84 -20.88
C HIS A 7 -9.05 22.33 -21.39
N ARG A 8 -8.22 21.74 -20.53
CA ARG A 8 -6.95 21.10 -20.90
C ARG A 8 -6.66 19.87 -20.03
N PRO A 9 -5.88 18.89 -20.52
CA PRO A 9 -5.41 17.79 -19.68
C PRO A 9 -4.64 18.34 -18.47
N PHE A 10 -4.81 17.69 -17.31
CA PHE A 10 -4.08 18.04 -16.10
C PHE A 10 -3.64 16.79 -15.34
N LEU A 11 -2.54 16.94 -14.61
CA LEU A 11 -2.13 16.03 -13.55
C LEU A 11 -2.24 16.79 -12.23
N LEU A 12 -2.99 16.22 -11.28
CA LEU A 12 -3.08 16.74 -9.92
C LEU A 12 -2.58 15.68 -8.95
N PHE A 13 -1.49 15.97 -8.26
CA PHE A 13 -0.99 15.15 -7.17
C PHE A 13 -1.38 15.82 -5.85
N VAL A 14 -2.24 15.15 -5.07
CA VAL A 14 -2.67 15.60 -3.75
C VAL A 14 -2.08 14.67 -2.71
N SER A 15 -0.97 15.10 -2.09
CA SER A 15 -0.40 14.43 -0.93
C SER A 15 -0.92 15.10 0.32
N LEU A 16 -1.94 14.52 0.94
CA LEU A 16 -2.49 15.02 2.20
C LEU A 16 -1.49 14.74 3.33
N LEU A 17 -1.46 15.62 4.34
CA LEU A 17 -0.68 15.36 5.57
C LEU A 17 -1.35 14.27 6.41
N HIS A 18 -2.67 14.12 6.26
CA HIS A 18 -3.45 13.06 6.84
C HIS A 18 -2.94 11.69 6.36
N VAL A 19 -2.74 10.68 7.21
CA VAL A 19 -2.99 10.63 8.66
C VAL A 19 -1.69 10.50 9.45
N HIS A 20 -0.67 11.26 9.05
CA HIS A 20 0.61 11.27 9.75
C HIS A 20 0.49 11.98 11.10
N THR A 21 1.19 11.48 12.12
CA THR A 21 1.30 12.15 13.42
C THR A 21 1.93 13.54 13.24
N PRO A 22 1.48 14.59 13.96
CA PRO A 22 0.72 14.55 15.22
C PRO A 22 -0.82 14.58 15.10
N LEU A 23 -1.42 14.24 13.95
CA LEU A 23 -2.88 14.10 13.78
C LEU A 23 -3.68 15.38 14.06
N ILE A 24 -3.23 16.50 13.51
CA ILE A 24 -3.95 17.78 13.61
C ILE A 24 -5.23 17.68 12.78
N THR A 25 -6.38 17.89 13.41
CA THR A 25 -7.71 17.81 12.78
C THR A 25 -8.57 19.02 13.15
N THR A 26 -9.48 19.42 12.27
CA THR A 26 -10.40 20.54 12.55
C THR A 26 -11.43 20.18 13.62
N GLU A 27 -11.94 21.18 14.34
CA GLU A 27 -12.94 21.04 15.42
C GLU A 27 -14.16 20.21 15.00
N LYS A 28 -14.55 20.27 13.73
CA LYS A 28 -15.68 19.52 13.16
C LYS A 28 -15.52 18.00 13.25
N PHE A 29 -14.28 17.51 13.28
CA PHE A 29 -13.99 16.07 13.30
C PHE A 29 -13.47 15.58 14.65
N GLN A 30 -13.08 16.47 15.58
CA GLN A 30 -12.54 16.08 16.87
C GLN A 30 -13.54 15.26 17.71
N GLY A 31 -13.09 14.11 18.20
CA GLY A 31 -13.83 13.22 19.11
C GLY A 31 -15.00 12.49 18.46
N ARG A 32 -15.03 12.34 17.14
CA ARG A 32 -16.15 11.72 16.42
C ARG A 32 -15.90 10.25 16.11
N SER A 33 -14.65 9.89 15.85
CA SER A 33 -14.29 8.57 15.42
C SER A 33 -14.05 7.62 16.58
N ARG A 34 -14.34 6.33 16.35
CA ARG A 34 -14.06 5.26 17.31
C ARG A 34 -12.57 5.03 17.51
N HIS A 35 -11.74 5.37 16.52
CA HIS A 35 -10.28 5.23 16.59
C HIS A 35 -9.60 6.53 17.09
N GLY A 36 -10.29 7.29 17.93
CA GLY A 36 -9.81 8.55 18.50
C GLY A 36 -9.31 9.53 17.43
N LEU A 37 -8.28 10.30 17.77
CA LEU A 37 -7.72 11.32 16.88
C LEU A 37 -7.21 10.77 15.54
N TYR A 38 -6.75 9.52 15.49
CA TYR A 38 -6.34 8.92 14.21
C TYR A 38 -7.56 8.78 13.30
N GLY A 39 -8.65 8.21 13.83
CA GLY A 39 -9.90 8.08 13.12
C GLY A 39 -10.52 9.41 12.74
N ASP A 40 -10.45 10.42 13.60
CA ASP A 40 -10.93 11.79 13.29
C ASP A 40 -10.18 12.35 12.06
N ASN A 41 -8.88 12.11 12.00
CA ASN A 41 -8.03 12.51 10.87
C ASN A 41 -8.38 11.71 9.59
N VAL A 42 -8.66 10.41 9.71
CA VAL A 42 -9.14 9.60 8.58
C VAL A 42 -10.48 10.12 8.06
N GLU A 43 -11.43 10.45 8.93
CA GLU A 43 -12.74 10.97 8.55
C GLU A 43 -12.66 12.37 7.91
N GLU A 44 -11.74 13.22 8.38
CA GLU A 44 -11.47 14.51 7.73
C GLU A 44 -10.86 14.33 6.34
N MET A 45 -9.88 13.44 6.19
CA MET A 45 -9.27 13.08 4.90
C MET A 45 -10.33 12.56 3.91
N ASP A 46 -11.19 11.64 4.36
CA ASP A 46 -12.30 11.10 3.55
C ASP A 46 -13.23 12.23 3.08
N TRP A 47 -13.62 13.13 3.98
CA TRP A 47 -14.42 14.31 3.62
C TRP A 47 -13.72 15.21 2.59
N MET A 48 -12.41 15.44 2.73
CA MET A 48 -11.63 16.23 1.78
C MET A 48 -11.59 15.56 0.40
N VAL A 49 -11.38 14.24 0.35
CA VAL A 49 -11.47 13.46 -0.90
C VAL A 49 -12.85 13.59 -1.52
N GLY A 50 -13.91 13.47 -0.73
CA GLY A 50 -15.29 13.72 -1.17
C GLY A 50 -15.47 15.09 -1.82
N LYS A 51 -14.86 16.15 -1.27
CA LYS A 51 -14.91 17.50 -1.87
C LYS A 51 -14.17 17.59 -3.20
N LEU A 52 -13.08 16.86 -3.37
CA LEU A 52 -12.38 16.77 -4.66
C LEU A 52 -13.26 16.07 -5.71
N LEU A 53 -13.91 14.97 -5.33
CA LEU A 53 -14.84 14.23 -6.19
C LEU A 53 -16.06 15.08 -6.57
N ASP A 54 -16.67 15.78 -5.59
CA ASP A 54 -17.77 16.72 -5.83
C ASP A 54 -17.39 17.79 -6.88
N ALA A 55 -16.18 18.32 -6.79
CA ALA A 55 -15.70 19.35 -7.72
C ALA A 55 -15.46 18.80 -9.13
N ILE A 56 -14.94 17.57 -9.25
CA ILE A 56 -14.80 16.88 -10.55
C ILE A 56 -16.17 16.68 -11.20
N ASP A 57 -17.15 16.19 -10.42
CA ASP A 57 -18.49 15.92 -10.92
C ASP A 57 -19.21 17.23 -11.33
N LYS A 58 -19.10 18.31 -10.53
CA LYS A 58 -19.68 19.63 -10.84
C LYS A 58 -19.13 20.28 -12.10
N GLU A 59 -17.84 20.10 -12.39
CA GLU A 59 -17.22 20.65 -13.60
C GLU A 59 -17.40 19.75 -14.83
N GLY A 60 -18.18 18.66 -14.73
CA GLY A 60 -18.45 17.74 -15.83
C GLY A 60 -17.25 16.87 -16.22
N LEU A 61 -16.25 16.74 -15.34
CA LEU A 61 -14.99 16.05 -15.63
C LEU A 61 -15.01 14.55 -15.24
N LYS A 62 -16.12 14.08 -14.67
CA LYS A 62 -16.28 12.73 -14.09
C LYS A 62 -15.80 11.60 -15.00
N ASN A 63 -16.25 11.57 -16.26
CA ASN A 63 -15.93 10.48 -17.20
C ASN A 63 -14.56 10.65 -17.87
N ALA A 64 -13.93 11.82 -17.72
CA ALA A 64 -12.64 12.15 -18.33
C ALA A 64 -11.48 12.16 -17.32
N THR A 65 -11.74 11.80 -16.05
CA THR A 65 -10.73 11.85 -14.99
C THR A 65 -10.44 10.45 -14.46
N PHE A 66 -9.21 10.00 -14.69
CA PHE A 66 -8.64 8.85 -13.98
C PHE A 66 -8.22 9.27 -12.57
N ILE A 67 -8.73 8.59 -11.55
CA ILE A 67 -8.43 8.87 -10.14
C ILE A 67 -7.80 7.63 -9.53
N TYR A 68 -6.66 7.82 -8.86
CA TYR A 68 -5.97 6.79 -8.10
C TYR A 68 -5.80 7.27 -6.65
N PHE A 69 -6.17 6.44 -5.69
CA PHE A 69 -6.02 6.70 -4.26
C PHE A 69 -5.23 5.56 -3.61
N ALA A 70 -4.19 5.92 -2.84
CA ALA A 70 -3.41 4.98 -2.05
C ALA A 70 -2.72 5.66 -0.86
N SER A 71 -2.14 4.84 0.01
CA SER A 71 -1.17 5.24 1.03
C SER A 71 0.25 5.00 0.53
N ASP A 72 1.23 5.73 1.05
CA ASP A 72 2.65 5.54 0.74
C ASP A 72 3.25 4.30 1.42
N HIS A 73 2.78 3.98 2.62
CA HIS A 73 3.13 2.78 3.38
C HIS A 73 1.98 2.37 4.32
N GLY A 74 2.16 1.26 5.04
CA GLY A 74 1.22 0.80 6.07
C GLY A 74 1.14 1.69 7.31
N GLY A 75 0.18 1.41 8.19
CA GLY A 75 -0.05 2.16 9.42
C GLY A 75 1.11 2.09 10.40
N SER A 76 1.36 3.19 11.10
CA SER A 76 2.38 3.27 12.18
C SER A 76 1.86 2.58 13.44
N LEU A 77 2.36 1.39 13.76
CA LEU A 77 1.88 0.64 14.93
C LEU A 77 2.44 1.21 16.23
N GLU A 78 3.72 1.60 16.22
CA GLU A 78 4.47 2.06 17.38
C GLU A 78 4.03 3.42 17.92
N ALA A 79 3.20 4.16 17.17
CA ALA A 79 2.72 5.47 17.57
C ALA A 79 1.65 5.32 18.67
N HIS A 80 2.06 5.56 19.92
CA HIS A 80 1.20 5.49 21.10
C HIS A 80 1.24 6.79 21.91
N ARG A 81 0.12 7.12 22.58
CA ARG A 81 0.06 8.15 23.61
C ARG A 81 -0.51 7.56 24.89
N GLY A 82 0.37 7.16 25.81
CA GLY A 82 -0.01 6.33 26.95
C GLY A 82 -0.55 4.99 26.46
N ASN A 83 -1.74 4.59 26.91
CA ASN A 83 -2.38 3.33 26.51
C ASN A 83 -3.22 3.45 25.22
N ALA A 84 -3.28 4.64 24.59
CA ALA A 84 -4.08 4.85 23.39
C ALA A 84 -3.24 4.67 22.11
N GLN A 85 -3.75 3.86 21.19
CA GLN A 85 -3.22 3.75 19.83
C GLN A 85 -3.35 5.11 19.13
N PHE A 86 -2.23 5.64 18.67
CA PHE A 86 -2.13 6.97 18.06
C PHE A 86 -1.68 6.92 16.58
N GLY A 87 -1.44 5.72 16.05
CA GLY A 87 -1.22 5.50 14.63
C GLY A 87 -2.26 4.58 14.01
N GLY A 88 -1.94 4.06 12.83
CA GLY A 88 -2.87 3.27 12.03
C GLY A 88 -3.03 1.82 12.48
N TRP A 89 -3.91 1.11 11.79
CA TRP A 89 -4.15 -0.32 11.95
C TRP A 89 -4.17 -1.00 10.58
N ASN A 90 -3.52 -2.16 10.50
CA ASN A 90 -3.28 -2.88 9.24
C ASN A 90 -4.14 -4.14 9.11
N GLY A 91 -5.22 -4.27 9.87
CA GLY A 91 -6.10 -5.43 9.76
C GLY A 91 -5.45 -6.71 10.28
N ILE A 92 -5.59 -7.78 9.49
CA ILE A 92 -4.97 -9.09 9.73
C ILE A 92 -3.48 -9.14 9.37
N TYR A 93 -2.97 -8.10 8.69
CA TYR A 93 -1.61 -8.10 8.15
C TYR A 93 -0.61 -7.77 9.25
N LYS A 94 0.43 -8.60 9.35
CA LYS A 94 1.50 -8.45 10.33
C LYS A 94 2.37 -7.24 10.02
N GLY A 95 2.84 -6.55 11.06
CA GLY A 95 3.73 -5.41 10.91
C GLY A 95 3.07 -4.10 10.49
N GLY A 96 3.90 -3.08 10.28
CA GLY A 96 3.47 -1.72 9.96
C GLY A 96 4.56 -0.86 9.34
N LYS A 97 4.38 0.46 9.40
CA LYS A 97 5.32 1.47 8.87
C LYS A 97 6.78 1.11 9.20
N GLY A 98 7.64 1.15 8.19
CA GLY A 98 9.08 0.89 8.33
C GLY A 98 9.45 -0.60 8.34
N MET A 99 8.49 -1.51 8.34
CA MET A 99 8.74 -2.95 8.28
C MET A 99 8.60 -3.47 6.85
N GLY A 100 9.58 -3.13 6.00
CA GLY A 100 9.54 -3.40 4.56
C GLY A 100 9.33 -4.88 4.20
N GLY A 101 9.66 -5.82 5.08
CA GLY A 101 9.40 -7.24 4.85
C GLY A 101 7.95 -7.67 5.05
N TRP A 102 7.18 -7.08 5.98
CA TRP A 102 5.87 -7.61 6.42
C TRP A 102 4.68 -6.97 5.69
N GLU A 103 3.61 -7.74 5.43
CA GLU A 103 2.43 -7.30 4.67
C GLU A 103 1.84 -6.00 5.23
N GLY A 104 1.74 -5.85 6.54
CA GLY A 104 1.17 -4.66 7.17
C GLY A 104 2.01 -3.40 6.98
N GLY A 105 3.28 -3.52 6.58
CA GLY A 105 4.14 -2.39 6.22
C GLY A 105 4.06 -1.97 4.75
N ILE A 106 3.79 -2.92 3.85
CA ILE A 106 3.87 -2.72 2.38
C ILE A 106 2.52 -2.77 1.66
N ARG A 107 1.53 -3.48 2.23
CA ARG A 107 0.21 -3.64 1.65
C ARG A 107 -0.64 -2.46 2.06
N VAL A 108 -1.01 -1.66 1.07
CA VAL A 108 -1.73 -0.40 1.25
C VAL A 108 -3.06 -0.42 0.52
N PRO A 109 -4.02 0.46 0.89
CA PRO A 109 -5.19 0.70 0.06
C PRO A 109 -4.78 1.10 -1.36
N GLY A 110 -5.45 0.54 -2.37
CA GLY A 110 -5.27 0.91 -3.77
C GLY A 110 -6.62 0.94 -4.45
N ILE A 111 -7.14 2.14 -4.72
CA ILE A 111 -8.47 2.35 -5.30
C ILE A 111 -8.32 3.14 -6.59
N VAL A 112 -8.95 2.65 -7.66
CA VAL A 112 -8.97 3.31 -8.96
C VAL A 112 -10.40 3.60 -9.37
N ARG A 113 -10.65 4.82 -9.85
CA ARG A 113 -11.96 5.26 -10.36
C ARG A 113 -11.77 5.96 -11.69
N TRP A 114 -12.44 5.46 -12.73
CA TRP A 114 -12.59 6.15 -14.00
C TRP A 114 -13.91 5.76 -14.70
N PRO A 115 -15.02 6.44 -14.35
CA PRO A 115 -16.34 6.13 -14.88
C PRO A 115 -16.39 6.19 -16.41
N GLY A 116 -17.09 5.24 -17.02
CA GLY A 116 -17.18 5.12 -18.49
C GLY A 116 -16.00 4.41 -19.15
N VAL A 117 -14.90 4.20 -18.42
CA VAL A 117 -13.72 3.47 -18.91
C VAL A 117 -13.49 2.18 -18.12
N LEU A 118 -13.61 2.25 -16.80
CA LEU A 118 -13.38 1.10 -15.91
C LEU A 118 -14.70 0.54 -15.36
N PRO A 119 -14.84 -0.79 -15.26
CA PRO A 119 -15.99 -1.42 -14.62
C PRO A 119 -16.03 -1.09 -13.12
N ALA A 120 -17.15 -0.56 -12.65
CA ALA A 120 -17.35 -0.22 -11.24
C ALA A 120 -17.50 -1.47 -10.37
N GLY A 121 -17.05 -1.40 -9.12
CA GLY A 121 -17.18 -2.50 -8.15
C GLY A 121 -16.24 -3.68 -8.38
N THR A 122 -15.29 -3.55 -9.30
CA THR A 122 -14.30 -4.60 -9.60
C THR A 122 -13.27 -4.70 -8.49
N VAL A 123 -12.95 -5.93 -8.09
CA VAL A 123 -11.86 -6.26 -7.17
C VAL A 123 -10.77 -7.00 -7.94
N ILE A 124 -9.53 -6.55 -7.79
CA ILE A 124 -8.35 -7.15 -8.44
C ILE A 124 -7.46 -7.73 -7.34
N HIS A 125 -7.18 -9.03 -7.43
CA HIS A 125 -6.33 -9.75 -6.48
C HIS A 125 -4.89 -9.93 -6.97
N GLU A 126 -4.61 -9.54 -8.22
CA GLU A 126 -3.29 -9.58 -8.81
C GLU A 126 -2.31 -8.61 -8.13
N LEU A 127 -1.03 -8.94 -8.19
CA LEU A 127 0.03 -8.12 -7.62
C LEU A 127 0.13 -6.78 -8.34
N THR A 128 0.12 -5.70 -7.57
CA THR A 128 0.32 -4.32 -8.07
C THR A 128 1.25 -3.57 -7.14
N SER A 129 1.89 -2.53 -7.66
CA SER A 129 2.84 -1.68 -6.96
C SER A 129 2.47 -0.21 -7.10
N LEU A 130 2.81 0.62 -6.12
CA LEU A 130 2.72 2.08 -6.25
C LEU A 130 3.56 2.60 -7.43
N MET A 131 4.64 1.89 -7.79
CA MET A 131 5.47 2.23 -8.95
C MET A 131 4.72 2.09 -10.28
N ASP A 132 3.64 1.31 -10.32
CA ASP A 132 2.83 1.07 -11.53
C ASP A 132 2.05 2.31 -11.98
N ILE A 133 1.85 3.27 -11.08
CA ILE A 133 1.20 4.55 -11.39
C ILE A 133 2.02 5.33 -12.42
N PHE A 134 3.36 5.30 -12.31
CA PHE A 134 4.25 6.04 -13.20
C PHE A 134 4.07 5.65 -14.69
N PRO A 135 4.30 4.40 -15.11
CA PRO A 135 4.11 4.02 -16.51
C PRO A 135 2.64 4.13 -16.93
N THR A 136 1.68 3.94 -16.03
CA THR A 136 0.25 4.10 -16.32
C THR A 136 -0.08 5.55 -16.70
N VAL A 137 0.32 6.52 -15.88
CA VAL A 137 0.05 7.94 -16.14
C VAL A 137 0.80 8.44 -17.37
N VAL A 138 2.05 8.02 -17.57
CA VAL A 138 2.82 8.35 -18.78
C VAL A 138 2.08 7.88 -20.04
N HIS A 139 1.59 6.63 -20.03
CA HIS A 139 0.83 6.07 -21.13
C HIS A 139 -0.49 6.82 -21.37
N LEU A 140 -1.25 7.13 -20.32
CA LEU A 140 -2.49 7.90 -20.41
C LEU A 140 -2.29 9.31 -20.97
N ALA A 141 -1.12 9.91 -20.73
CA ALA A 141 -0.73 11.20 -21.30
C ALA A 141 -0.21 11.12 -22.74
N GLY A 142 -0.15 9.92 -23.35
CA GLY A 142 0.40 9.70 -24.69
C GLY A 142 1.93 9.73 -24.75
N GLY A 143 2.60 9.62 -23.60
CA GLY A 143 4.06 9.60 -23.50
C GLY A 143 4.67 8.19 -23.58
N ALA A 144 6.00 8.14 -23.60
CA ALA A 144 6.78 6.91 -23.50
C ALA A 144 7.65 6.94 -22.25
N VAL A 145 7.78 5.80 -21.56
CA VAL A 145 8.70 5.67 -20.43
C VAL A 145 10.15 5.68 -20.92
N PRO A 146 11.12 6.08 -20.07
CA PRO A 146 12.55 6.02 -20.43
C PRO A 146 12.98 4.63 -20.88
N GLN A 147 13.81 4.56 -21.92
CA GLN A 147 14.37 3.31 -22.47
C GLN A 147 15.84 3.08 -22.09
N ASP A 148 16.45 4.04 -21.38
CA ASP A 148 17.86 4.06 -20.99
C ASP A 148 18.11 3.49 -19.58
N ARG A 149 17.05 3.02 -18.90
CA ARG A 149 17.08 2.48 -17.54
C ARG A 149 15.95 1.49 -17.32
N VAL A 150 16.11 0.64 -16.31
CA VAL A 150 15.04 -0.27 -15.87
C VAL A 150 13.92 0.53 -15.23
N ILE A 151 12.68 0.17 -15.57
CA ILE A 151 11.46 0.67 -14.94
C ILE A 151 10.74 -0.54 -14.34
N ASP A 152 10.68 -0.59 -13.01
CA ASP A 152 10.05 -1.71 -12.28
C ASP A 152 8.53 -1.69 -12.36
N GLY A 153 7.95 -0.48 -12.46
CA GLY A 153 6.51 -0.29 -12.61
C GLY A 153 5.98 -0.93 -13.89
N ARG A 154 4.78 -1.50 -13.82
CA ARG A 154 4.04 -2.08 -14.96
C ARG A 154 2.76 -1.30 -15.23
N PRO A 155 2.35 -1.08 -16.49
CA PRO A 155 1.08 -0.40 -16.77
C PRO A 155 -0.12 -1.15 -16.18
N LEU A 156 -0.94 -0.47 -15.38
CA LEU A 156 -2.14 -1.03 -14.75
C LEU A 156 -3.34 -1.09 -15.70
N LEU A 157 -3.38 -0.23 -16.72
CA LEU A 157 -4.59 -0.01 -17.51
C LEU A 157 -5.16 -1.30 -18.13
N PRO A 158 -4.36 -2.21 -18.74
CA PRO A 158 -4.89 -3.46 -19.27
C PRO A 158 -5.55 -4.34 -18.20
N LEU A 159 -4.95 -4.40 -17.01
CA LEU A 159 -5.46 -5.16 -15.88
C LEU A 159 -6.76 -4.54 -15.33
N LEU A 160 -6.79 -3.21 -15.19
CA LEU A 160 -7.96 -2.45 -14.72
C LEU A 160 -9.15 -2.56 -15.69
N GLN A 161 -8.89 -2.64 -16.99
CA GLN A 161 -9.92 -2.84 -18.03
C GLN A 161 -10.33 -4.31 -18.18
N GLY A 162 -9.63 -5.24 -17.53
CA GLY A 162 -9.86 -6.68 -17.68
C GLY A 162 -9.45 -7.25 -19.03
N THR A 163 -8.67 -6.52 -19.84
CA THR A 163 -8.13 -7.01 -21.12
C THR A 163 -7.01 -8.01 -20.91
N VAL A 164 -6.39 -8.00 -19.72
CA VAL A 164 -5.54 -9.08 -19.20
C VAL A 164 -6.05 -9.51 -17.84
N GLN A 165 -5.88 -10.80 -17.54
CA GLN A 165 -6.29 -11.38 -16.25
C GLN A 165 -5.16 -11.38 -15.22
N ARG A 166 -3.91 -11.23 -15.66
CA ARG A 166 -2.72 -11.30 -14.80
C ARG A 166 -1.93 -10.01 -14.86
N SER A 167 -1.38 -9.61 -13.71
CA SER A 167 -0.44 -8.50 -13.64
C SER A 167 0.89 -8.84 -14.34
N GLY A 168 1.66 -7.80 -14.67
CA GLY A 168 3.04 -7.96 -15.13
C GLY A 168 4.04 -8.33 -14.03
N HIS A 169 3.57 -8.50 -12.78
CA HIS A 169 4.41 -8.75 -11.60
C HIS A 169 4.39 -10.23 -11.24
N GLU A 170 5.44 -10.92 -11.63
CA GLU A 170 5.69 -12.28 -11.15
C GLU A 170 6.52 -12.28 -9.87
N PHE A 171 7.50 -11.38 -9.78
CA PHE A 171 8.30 -11.16 -8.59
C PHE A 171 8.15 -9.73 -8.09
N MET A 172 8.09 -9.56 -6.77
CA MET A 172 8.19 -8.25 -6.11
C MET A 172 9.28 -8.30 -5.05
N PHE A 173 10.09 -7.26 -5.01
CA PHE A 173 11.21 -7.13 -4.07
C PHE A 173 10.84 -6.11 -3.00
N HIS A 174 11.04 -6.49 -1.74
CA HIS A 174 10.64 -5.70 -0.60
C HIS A 174 11.86 -5.31 0.23
N TYR A 175 12.22 -4.03 0.12
CA TYR A 175 13.40 -3.45 0.76
C TYR A 175 13.02 -2.75 2.07
N CYS A 176 13.95 -2.76 3.02
CA CYS A 176 13.98 -1.90 4.19
C CYS A 176 15.24 -1.03 4.12
N GLY A 177 15.10 0.25 3.82
CA GLY A 177 16.24 1.09 3.46
C GLY A 177 16.98 0.52 2.25
N ALA A 178 18.28 0.24 2.39
CA ALA A 178 19.10 -0.35 1.34
C ALA A 178 19.12 -1.91 1.36
N PHE A 179 18.44 -2.55 2.30
CA PHE A 179 18.55 -3.99 2.55
C PHE A 179 17.32 -4.74 2.02
N LEU A 180 17.54 -5.79 1.23
CA LEU A 180 16.45 -6.66 0.78
C LEU A 180 15.98 -7.52 1.96
N HIS A 181 14.73 -7.34 2.39
CA HIS A 181 14.16 -8.07 3.53
C HIS A 181 13.33 -9.25 3.07
N ALA A 182 12.51 -9.06 2.04
CA ALA A 182 11.66 -10.11 1.51
C ALA A 182 11.52 -10.07 -0.01
N VAL A 183 11.18 -11.22 -0.58
CA VAL A 183 10.80 -11.36 -1.99
C VAL A 183 9.47 -12.09 -2.05
N ARG A 184 8.55 -11.56 -2.84
CA ARG A 184 7.27 -12.18 -3.17
C ARG A 184 7.35 -12.77 -4.56
N TRP A 185 6.84 -13.98 -4.73
CA TRP A 185 6.70 -14.65 -6.02
C TRP A 185 5.26 -15.09 -6.22
N HIS A 186 4.63 -14.61 -7.27
CA HIS A 186 3.31 -15.07 -7.69
C HIS A 186 3.45 -16.13 -8.79
N GLN A 187 3.22 -17.38 -8.40
CA GLN A 187 3.29 -18.50 -9.30
C GLN A 187 2.00 -18.55 -10.15
N LYS A 188 2.10 -18.10 -11.40
CA LYS A 188 0.93 -17.88 -12.28
C LYS A 188 0.08 -19.13 -12.53
N ASP A 189 0.72 -20.29 -12.61
CA ASP A 189 0.05 -21.56 -12.93
C ASP A 189 -0.84 -22.05 -11.78
N SER A 190 -0.38 -21.89 -10.54
CA SER A 190 -1.13 -22.27 -9.33
C SER A 190 -1.99 -21.13 -8.76
N GLY A 191 -1.64 -19.87 -9.09
CA GLY A 191 -2.19 -18.68 -8.42
C GLY A 191 -1.67 -18.48 -6.99
N THR A 192 -0.71 -19.31 -6.56
CA THR A 192 -0.13 -19.21 -5.22
C THR A 192 0.83 -18.03 -5.13
N THR A 193 0.73 -17.27 -4.05
CA THR A 193 1.63 -16.16 -3.76
C THR A 193 2.56 -16.54 -2.63
N TRP A 194 3.80 -16.87 -2.98
CA TRP A 194 4.86 -17.20 -2.05
C TRP A 194 5.57 -15.94 -1.58
N LYS A 195 6.04 -15.93 -0.34
CA LYS A 195 6.87 -14.86 0.19
C LYS A 195 7.99 -15.42 1.05
N ALA A 196 9.22 -15.11 0.66
CA ALA A 196 10.42 -15.47 1.40
C ALA A 196 10.95 -14.24 2.14
N HIS A 197 11.22 -14.36 3.44
CA HIS A 197 11.88 -13.35 4.26
C HIS A 197 13.32 -13.77 4.53
N TYR A 198 14.26 -13.01 4.01
CA TYR A 198 15.70 -13.16 4.27
C TYR A 198 16.11 -12.50 5.59
N ALA A 199 15.36 -11.47 6.00
CA ALA A 199 15.60 -10.75 7.23
C ALA A 199 14.28 -10.22 7.80
N THR A 200 14.14 -10.24 9.12
CA THR A 200 12.97 -9.69 9.84
C THR A 200 13.39 -8.85 11.03
N PRO A 201 12.70 -7.73 11.33
CA PRO A 201 12.99 -6.96 12.54
C PRO A 201 12.73 -7.77 13.80
N VAL A 202 13.52 -7.52 14.84
CA VAL A 202 13.31 -8.07 16.18
C VAL A 202 12.23 -7.25 16.88
N PHE A 203 11.03 -7.81 17.00
CA PHE A 203 9.89 -7.15 17.65
C PHE A 203 10.10 -6.95 19.15
N GLN A 204 9.54 -5.87 19.68
CA GLN A 204 9.68 -5.46 21.07
C GLN A 204 8.32 -4.92 21.57
N PRO A 205 7.59 -5.67 22.42
CA PRO A 205 7.94 -6.98 22.96
C PRO A 205 7.90 -8.10 21.89
N GLU A 206 8.46 -9.26 22.22
CA GLU A 206 8.47 -10.42 21.33
C GLU A 206 7.06 -10.78 20.88
N ALA A 207 6.92 -11.24 19.63
CA ALA A 207 5.66 -11.59 18.98
C ALA A 207 4.59 -10.47 18.88
N SER A 208 4.90 -9.23 19.26
CA SER A 208 3.94 -8.12 19.24
C SER A 208 3.59 -7.60 17.83
N GLY A 209 4.38 -7.96 16.81
CA GLY A 209 4.20 -7.43 15.46
C GLY A 209 4.75 -6.01 15.26
N GLY A 210 5.45 -5.43 16.25
CA GLY A 210 6.07 -4.12 16.13
C GLY A 210 7.26 -3.88 17.05
N CYS A 211 7.91 -2.72 16.90
CA CYS A 211 9.09 -2.34 17.68
C CYS A 211 8.77 -1.19 18.65
N PHE A 212 7.81 -1.41 19.55
CA PHE A 212 7.26 -0.40 20.46
C PHE A 212 8.31 0.23 21.39
N GLY A 213 9.43 -0.46 21.65
CA GLY A 213 10.57 0.08 22.40
C GLY A 213 11.45 1.08 21.64
N ARG A 214 11.33 1.18 20.31
CA ARG A 214 12.24 1.96 19.44
C ARG A 214 11.53 2.97 18.53
N GLY A 215 10.19 3.02 18.54
CA GLY A 215 9.36 3.91 17.71
C GLY A 215 9.32 3.55 16.22
N ILE A 216 10.36 2.89 15.69
CA ILE A 216 10.40 2.29 14.36
C ILE A 216 11.29 1.03 14.40
N CYS A 217 10.92 0.02 13.61
CA CYS A 217 11.76 -1.16 13.48
C CYS A 217 13.05 -0.88 12.68
N PRO A 218 14.23 -1.37 13.14
CA PRO A 218 15.47 -1.27 12.38
C PRO A 218 15.45 -2.10 11.10
N CYS A 219 16.20 -1.64 10.09
CA CYS A 219 16.41 -2.38 8.84
C CYS A 219 17.70 -3.23 8.81
N PHE A 220 18.62 -3.04 9.78
CA PHE A 220 19.93 -3.69 9.81
C PHE A 220 20.51 -3.73 11.23
N GLY A 221 21.66 -4.42 11.37
CA GLY A 221 22.39 -4.56 12.63
C GLY A 221 21.65 -5.46 13.63
N ASP A 222 21.96 -5.30 14.92
CA ASP A 222 21.46 -6.16 16.01
C ASP A 222 19.94 -6.07 16.23
N GLY A 223 19.25 -5.17 15.51
CA GLY A 223 17.79 -5.04 15.53
C GLY A 223 17.05 -5.94 14.53
N VAL A 224 17.77 -6.79 13.79
CA VAL A 224 17.24 -7.62 12.72
C VAL A 224 17.78 -9.05 12.86
N THR A 225 16.91 -10.03 12.64
CA THR A 225 17.29 -11.45 12.51
C THR A 225 17.40 -11.80 11.04
N HIS A 226 18.52 -12.41 10.65
CA HIS A 226 18.72 -13.00 9.32
C HIS A 226 18.35 -14.48 9.34
N HIS A 227 17.76 -14.97 8.25
CA HIS A 227 17.24 -16.33 8.12
C HIS A 227 17.96 -17.09 7.00
N ASP A 228 18.51 -18.25 7.35
CA ASP A 228 19.12 -19.20 6.41
C ASP A 228 18.77 -20.65 6.83
N PRO A 229 17.84 -21.32 6.13
CA PRO A 229 17.10 -20.84 4.95
C PRO A 229 16.12 -19.68 5.28
N PRO A 230 15.70 -18.88 4.29
CA PRO A 230 14.70 -17.82 4.48
C PRO A 230 13.38 -18.36 5.06
N LEU A 231 12.67 -17.55 5.85
CA LEU A 231 11.30 -17.91 6.27
C LEU A 231 10.38 -17.86 5.05
N LEU A 232 9.61 -18.91 4.82
CA LEU A 232 8.71 -19.01 3.68
C LEU A 232 7.25 -18.94 4.13
N PHE A 233 6.40 -18.23 3.38
CA PHE A 233 4.96 -18.14 3.62
C PHE A 233 4.19 -18.32 2.31
N ASP A 234 3.04 -19.02 2.38
CA ASP A 234 2.01 -19.02 1.34
C ASP A 234 0.97 -17.95 1.70
N LEU A 235 1.09 -16.74 1.11
CA LEU A 235 0.17 -15.64 1.36
C LEU A 235 -1.25 -15.88 0.82
N SER A 236 -1.43 -16.84 -0.09
CA SER A 236 -2.75 -17.19 -0.58
C SER A 236 -3.56 -17.94 0.49
N LYS A 237 -2.89 -18.57 1.46
CA LYS A 237 -3.52 -19.29 2.59
C LYS A 237 -3.34 -18.59 3.93
N ASP A 238 -2.17 -17.98 4.15
CA ASP A 238 -1.82 -17.26 5.37
C ASP A 238 -1.44 -15.80 5.05
N PRO A 239 -2.44 -14.94 4.77
CA PRO A 239 -2.19 -13.51 4.56
C PRO A 239 -1.69 -12.79 5.82
N SER A 240 -1.77 -13.42 7.00
CA SER A 240 -1.30 -12.85 8.25
C SER A 240 0.18 -13.11 8.52
N GLU A 241 0.83 -13.97 7.72
CA GLU A 241 2.23 -14.37 7.89
C GLU A 241 2.52 -14.85 9.32
N ALA A 242 1.59 -15.63 9.86
CA ALA A 242 1.62 -16.15 11.21
C ALA A 242 2.36 -17.50 11.30
N ASN A 243 2.28 -18.32 10.26
CA ASN A 243 2.74 -19.69 10.23
C ASN A 243 3.78 -19.88 9.11
N PRO A 244 5.09 -19.75 9.40
CA PRO A 244 6.11 -20.02 8.40
C PRO A 244 6.10 -21.49 8.01
N LEU A 245 6.35 -21.75 6.73
CA LEU A 245 6.50 -23.08 6.16
C LEU A 245 7.94 -23.58 6.37
N SER A 246 8.05 -24.87 6.61
CA SER A 246 9.28 -25.64 6.68
C SER A 246 9.09 -26.92 5.87
N ALA A 247 10.18 -27.65 5.63
CA ALA A 247 10.11 -28.96 4.99
C ALA A 247 9.15 -29.94 5.70
N ASP A 248 8.91 -29.75 7.00
CA ASP A 248 7.99 -30.57 7.80
C ASP A 248 6.53 -30.13 7.72
N THR A 249 6.25 -28.91 7.23
CA THR A 249 4.91 -28.31 7.18
C THR A 249 4.39 -28.06 5.77
N GLU A 250 5.19 -28.33 4.73
CA GLU A 250 4.69 -28.38 3.36
C GLU A 250 3.77 -29.59 3.16
N PRO A 251 2.54 -29.41 2.64
CA PRO A 251 1.76 -30.54 2.16
C PRO A 251 2.47 -31.16 0.95
N LEU A 252 2.84 -32.44 1.06
CA LEU A 252 3.36 -33.28 -0.04
C LEU A 252 2.49 -33.18 -1.30
#